data_AF-A0A164M1R5-F1
#
_entry.id   AF-A0A164M1R5-F1
#
_cell.length_a   1.000
_cell.length_b   1.000
_cell.length_c   1.000
_cell.angle_alpha   90.00
_cell.angle_beta   90.00
_cell.angle_gamma   90.00
#
_symmetry.space_group_name_H-M   'P 1'
#
loop_
_entity.id
_entity.type
_entity.pdbx_description
1 polymer ?
#
loop_
_entity_poly.entity_id
_entity_poly.type
_entity_poly.pdbx_seq_one_letter_code
_entity_poly.pdbx_strand_id
1 'polypeptide(L)'
;HPPSYQPSSKIPQELFDKIIANEDNFLWPEEVKLFGQVLNNNLPAIATQDSERGVLREDYFSDYIIPLVDHEPWVEKNIPIPPGERAAIIDAVKAKIQSGVYEPSQASYRSRWFWVKKKSG
;
A
#
# COMPACT_ATOMS: atom_id res chain seq x y z
N HIS A 1 27.60 -19.63 -9.65
CA HIS A 1 27.30 -19.40 -8.22
C HIS A 1 26.56 -18.06 -8.09
N PRO A 2 25.40 -18.01 -7.41
CA PRO A 2 24.67 -16.76 -7.20
C PRO A 2 25.56 -15.76 -6.43
N PRO A 3 25.50 -14.45 -6.77
CA PRO A 3 26.29 -13.43 -6.09
C PRO A 3 25.81 -13.26 -4.65
N SER A 4 26.69 -12.73 -3.78
CA SER A 4 26.27 -12.30 -2.45
C SER A 4 25.23 -11.18 -2.55
N TYR A 5 24.33 -11.15 -1.58
CA TYR A 5 23.30 -10.12 -1.47
C TYR A 5 23.93 -8.71 -1.50
N GLN A 6 23.31 -7.81 -2.27
CA GLN A 6 23.70 -6.41 -2.34
C GLN A 6 22.61 -5.59 -1.65
N PRO A 7 22.87 -5.00 -0.48
CA PRO A 7 21.91 -4.17 0.23
C PRO A 7 21.47 -2.96 -0.60
N SER A 8 20.21 -2.57 -0.45
CA SER A 8 19.63 -1.39 -1.10
C SER A 8 19.04 -0.44 -0.06
N SER A 9 18.68 0.78 -0.48
CA SER A 9 17.96 1.72 0.38
C SER A 9 16.60 1.18 0.85
N LYS A 10 15.93 0.36 0.03
CA LYS A 10 14.64 -0.27 0.35
C LYS A 10 14.77 -1.45 1.30
N ILE A 11 15.77 -2.29 1.05
CA ILE A 11 16.04 -3.49 1.85
C ILE A 11 17.51 -3.44 2.29
N PRO A 12 17.80 -2.91 3.50
CA PRO A 12 19.12 -2.98 4.09
C PRO A 12 19.42 -4.41 4.58
N GLN A 13 20.69 -4.70 4.88
CA GLN A 13 21.13 -6.02 5.34
C GLN A 13 20.33 -6.52 6.56
N GLU A 14 20.09 -5.65 7.55
CA GLU A 14 19.32 -6.00 8.75
C GLU A 14 17.89 -6.46 8.45
N LEU A 15 17.26 -5.86 7.43
CA LEU A 15 15.91 -6.24 7.02
C LEU A 15 15.94 -7.54 6.23
N PHE A 16 16.95 -7.73 5.38
CA PHE A 16 17.16 -8.98 4.65
C PHE A 16 17.36 -10.16 5.60
N ASP A 17 18.16 -10.00 6.65
CA ASP A 17 18.41 -11.03 7.65
C ASP A 17 17.13 -11.41 8.40
N LYS A 18 16.26 -10.43 8.69
CA LYS A 18 14.92 -10.67 9.26
C LYS A 18 13.97 -11.37 8.29
N ILE A 19 14.03 -11.05 6.99
CA ILE A 19 13.18 -11.69 5.97
C ILE A 19 13.57 -13.15 5.79
N ILE A 20 14.87 -13.45 5.73
CA ILE A 20 15.34 -14.82 5.55
C ILE A 20 15.15 -15.65 6.82
N ALA A 21 15.43 -15.09 8.00
CA ALA A 21 15.28 -15.74 9.31
C ALA A 21 15.59 -17.25 9.28
N ASN A 22 16.82 -17.60 8.85
CA ASN A 22 17.26 -18.99 8.70
C ASN A 22 17.85 -19.54 10.02
N GLU A 23 17.14 -19.37 11.13
CA GLU A 23 17.63 -19.74 12.48
C GLU A 23 17.93 -21.24 12.58
N ASP A 24 17.14 -22.07 11.92
CA ASP A 24 17.28 -23.52 11.90
C ASP A 24 18.31 -24.03 10.86
N ASN A 25 19.00 -23.12 10.15
CA ASN A 25 19.91 -23.45 9.04
C ASN A 25 19.28 -24.37 7.97
N PHE A 26 17.97 -24.24 7.76
CA PHE A 26 17.21 -24.99 6.75
C PHE A 26 17.72 -24.69 5.33
N LEU A 27 17.98 -23.42 5.02
CA LEU A 27 18.52 -22.99 3.74
C LEU A 27 20.04 -23.12 3.70
N TRP A 28 20.57 -23.63 2.59
CA TRP A 28 22.00 -23.66 2.35
C TRP A 28 22.55 -22.26 2.05
N PRO A 29 23.86 -22.00 2.27
CA PRO A 29 24.47 -20.71 1.97
C PRO A 29 24.24 -20.24 0.52
N GLU A 30 24.20 -21.16 -0.44
CA GLU A 30 23.89 -20.89 -1.84
C GLU A 30 22.43 -20.52 -2.08
N GLU A 31 21.49 -21.13 -1.36
CA GLU A 31 20.06 -20.82 -1.45
C GLU A 31 19.75 -19.44 -0.86
N VAL A 32 20.40 -19.08 0.24
CA VAL A 32 20.36 -17.72 0.82
C VAL A 32 20.84 -16.68 -0.20
N LYS A 33 21.95 -16.95 -0.90
CA LYS A 33 22.44 -16.08 -1.97
C LYS A 33 21.48 -16.00 -3.15
N LEU A 34 20.88 -17.12 -3.55
CA LEU A 34 19.88 -17.17 -4.62
C LEU A 34 18.66 -16.31 -4.26
N PHE A 35 18.16 -16.41 -3.03
CA PHE A 35 17.05 -15.59 -2.54
C PHE A 35 17.41 -14.10 -2.57
N GLY A 36 18.61 -13.74 -2.11
CA GLY A 36 19.11 -12.37 -2.22
C GLY A 36 19.18 -11.85 -3.65
N GLN A 37 19.60 -12.69 -4.60
CA GLN A 37 19.60 -12.35 -6.01
C GLN A 37 18.17 -12.15 -6.56
N VAL A 38 17.22 -13.03 -6.20
CA VAL A 38 15.81 -12.90 -6.59
C VAL A 38 15.21 -11.60 -6.04
N LEU A 39 15.45 -11.28 -4.77
CA LEU A 39 14.99 -10.02 -4.19
C LEU A 39 15.57 -8.82 -4.93
N ASN A 40 16.88 -8.78 -5.16
CA ASN A 40 17.53 -7.67 -5.85
C ASN A 40 17.01 -7.46 -7.27
N ASN A 41 16.76 -8.54 -8.00
CA ASN A 41 16.18 -8.46 -9.34
C ASN A 41 14.74 -7.92 -9.34
N ASN A 42 14.00 -8.08 -8.23
CA ASN A 42 12.59 -7.70 -8.12
C ASN A 42 12.35 -6.51 -7.18
N LEU A 43 13.39 -5.81 -6.71
CA LEU A 43 13.27 -4.64 -5.83
C LEU A 43 12.27 -3.58 -6.32
N PRO A 44 12.16 -3.27 -7.63
CA PRO A 44 11.17 -2.31 -8.10
C PRO A 44 9.72 -2.74 -7.85
N ALA A 45 9.45 -4.04 -7.75
CA ALA A 45 8.10 -4.57 -7.50
C ALA A 45 7.73 -4.60 -6.01
N ILE A 46 8.68 -4.34 -5.12
CA ILE A 46 8.46 -4.34 -3.67
C ILE A 46 8.18 -2.92 -3.22
N ALA A 47 6.98 -2.72 -2.66
CA ALA A 47 6.58 -1.46 -2.05
C ALA A 47 6.91 -1.47 -0.55
N THR A 48 7.74 -0.52 -0.11
CA THR A 48 8.08 -0.31 1.31
C THR A 48 7.25 0.80 1.95
N GLN A 49 6.68 1.69 1.14
CA GLN A 49 5.85 2.82 1.53
C GLN A 49 4.57 2.87 0.66
N ASP A 50 3.50 3.50 1.16
CA ASP A 50 2.23 3.65 0.43
C ASP A 50 2.40 4.45 -0.88
N SER A 51 3.43 5.29 -0.98
CA SER A 51 3.81 6.03 -2.18
C SER A 51 4.44 5.16 -3.28
N GLU A 52 5.01 4.01 -2.91
CA GLU A 52 5.60 3.05 -3.85
C GLU A 52 4.57 2.02 -4.35
N ARG A 53 3.32 2.14 -3.90
CA ARG A 53 2.24 1.25 -4.29
C ARG A 53 1.97 1.39 -5.79
N GLY A 54 2.05 0.29 -6.51
CA GLY A 54 1.70 0.25 -7.93
C GLY A 54 0.21 0.48 -8.17
N VAL A 55 -0.11 1.01 -9.35
CA VAL A 55 -1.46 1.08 -9.92
C VAL A 55 -1.56 0.10 -11.09
N LEU A 56 -2.77 -0.37 -11.40
CA LEU A 56 -3.00 -1.16 -12.61
C LEU A 56 -2.72 -0.28 -13.83
N ARG A 57 -2.06 -0.86 -14.84
CA ARG A 57 -1.79 -0.13 -16.07
C ARG A 57 -3.06 -0.05 -16.91
N GLU A 58 -3.41 1.16 -17.33
CA GLU A 58 -4.59 1.45 -18.16
C GLU A 58 -4.54 0.77 -19.54
N ASP A 59 -3.33 0.46 -20.04
CA ASP A 59 -3.16 -0.25 -21.31
C ASP A 59 -3.42 -1.77 -21.22
N TYR A 60 -3.50 -2.30 -20.01
CA TYR A 60 -3.82 -3.71 -19.73
C TYR A 60 -5.21 -3.90 -19.15
N PHE A 61 -5.70 -2.93 -18.38
CA PHE A 61 -6.99 -2.99 -17.68
C PHE A 61 -7.82 -1.75 -18.01
N SER A 62 -9.01 -1.97 -18.57
CA SER A 62 -10.00 -0.91 -18.75
C SER A 62 -10.61 -0.51 -17.41
N ASP A 63 -11.12 0.72 -17.34
CA ASP A 63 -11.89 1.19 -16.19
C ASP A 63 -13.07 0.26 -15.87
N TYR A 64 -13.31 0.07 -14.58
CA TYR A 64 -14.44 -0.71 -14.12
C TYR A 64 -15.74 0.08 -14.21
N ILE A 65 -16.69 -0.40 -15.01
CA ILE A 65 -18.02 0.21 -15.11
C ILE A 65 -18.92 -0.39 -14.04
N ILE A 66 -19.35 0.44 -13.08
CA ILE A 66 -20.33 0.03 -12.07
C ILE A 66 -21.72 -0.03 -12.73
N PRO A 67 -22.39 -1.19 -12.78
CA PRO A 67 -23.75 -1.27 -13.33
C PRO A 67 -24.73 -0.50 -12.46
N LEU A 68 -25.59 0.29 -13.10
CA LEU A 68 -26.59 1.12 -12.43
C LEU A 68 -27.98 0.52 -12.59
N VAL A 69 -28.79 0.62 -11.55
CA VAL A 69 -30.25 0.43 -11.57
C VAL A 69 -30.89 1.82 -11.53
N ASP A 70 -32.11 2.00 -12.02
CA ASP A 70 -32.80 3.29 -11.91
C ASP A 70 -32.92 3.73 -10.44
N HIS A 71 -32.33 4.89 -10.11
CA HIS A 71 -32.37 5.48 -8.78
C HIS A 71 -32.10 6.99 -8.83
N GLU A 72 -32.44 7.67 -7.73
CA GLU A 72 -32.05 9.06 -7.51
C GLU A 72 -30.72 9.13 -6.76
N PRO A 73 -29.79 10.02 -7.15
CA PRO A 73 -28.56 10.25 -6.38
C PRO A 73 -28.88 10.74 -4.96
N TRP A 74 -28.11 10.29 -3.97
CA TRP A 74 -28.30 10.69 -2.58
C TRP A 74 -27.15 11.55 -2.06
N VAL A 75 -27.51 12.51 -1.20
CA VAL A 75 -26.55 13.37 -0.49
C VAL A 75 -26.84 13.30 1.00
N GLU A 76 -25.96 12.62 1.73
CA GLU A 76 -26.05 12.51 3.18
C GLU A 76 -25.10 13.46 3.91
N LYS A 77 -25.56 13.98 5.05
CA LYS A 77 -24.72 14.79 5.95
C LYS A 77 -23.74 13.89 6.71
N ASN A 78 -22.44 14.22 6.65
CA ASN A 78 -21.40 13.48 7.36
C ASN A 78 -21.59 13.51 8.89
N ILE A 79 -21.12 12.43 9.52
CA ILE A 79 -21.02 12.31 10.97
C ILE A 79 -19.96 13.31 11.47
N PRO A 80 -20.21 14.07 12.55
CA PRO A 80 -19.23 14.98 13.11
C PRO A 80 -17.93 14.25 13.51
N ILE A 81 -16.79 14.83 13.14
CA ILE A 81 -15.47 14.28 13.48
C ILE A 81 -15.13 14.66 14.93
N PRO A 82 -14.73 13.71 15.79
CA PRO A 82 -14.26 14.01 17.14
C PRO A 82 -13.08 15.00 17.12
N PRO A 83 -13.11 16.10 17.90
CA PRO A 83 -12.06 17.12 17.85
C PRO A 83 -10.65 16.58 18.12
N GLY A 84 -10.49 15.61 19.03
CA GLY A 84 -9.19 15.03 19.39
C GLY A 84 -8.53 14.22 18.28
N GLU A 85 -9.29 13.70 17.31
CA GLU A 85 -8.78 12.86 16.21
C GLU A 85 -8.71 13.63 14.88
N ARG A 86 -9.16 14.89 14.85
CA ARG A 86 -9.30 15.67 13.61
C ARG A 86 -7.99 15.84 12.86
N ALA A 87 -6.89 16.11 13.57
CA ALA A 87 -5.58 16.28 12.95
C ALA A 87 -5.10 14.99 12.27
N ALA A 88 -5.14 13.88 13.00
CA ALA A 88 -4.74 12.56 12.49
C ALA A 88 -5.55 12.13 11.26
N ILE A 89 -6.86 12.41 11.29
CA ILE A 89 -7.75 12.13 10.15
C ILE A 89 -7.38 12.98 8.93
N ILE A 90 -7.09 14.28 9.12
CA ILE A 90 -6.69 15.16 8.02
C ILE A 90 -5.38 14.67 7.40
N ASP A 91 -4.40 14.29 8.21
CA ASP A 91 -3.11 13.81 7.73
C ASP A 91 -3.26 12.48 6.97
N ALA A 92 -4.10 11.57 7.46
CA ALA A 92 -4.43 10.33 6.77
C ALA A 92 -5.10 10.58 5.40
N VAL A 93 -6.05 11.51 5.33
CA VAL A 93 -6.71 11.87 4.06
C VAL A 93 -5.71 12.50 3.08
N LYS A 94 -4.83 13.40 3.55
CA LYS A 94 -3.78 13.99 2.71
C LYS A 94 -2.81 12.95 2.19
N ALA A 95 -2.39 12.00 3.03
CA ALA A 95 -1.51 10.90 2.61
C ALA A 95 -2.17 10.05 1.51
N LYS A 96 -3.47 9.77 1.63
CA LYS A 96 -4.23 9.02 0.61
C LYS A 96 -4.43 9.78 -0.69
N ILE A 97 -4.55 11.11 -0.63
CA ILE A 97 -4.53 11.94 -1.84
C ILE A 97 -3.15 11.90 -2.49
N GLN A 98 -2.08 12.01 -1.69
CA GLN A 98 -0.70 11.98 -2.20
C GLN A 98 -0.34 10.62 -2.82
N SER A 99 -0.85 9.50 -2.30
CA SER A 99 -0.65 8.17 -2.89
C SER A 99 -1.61 7.84 -4.04
N GLY A 100 -2.41 8.82 -4.49
CA GLY A 100 -3.34 8.66 -5.60
C GLY A 100 -4.53 7.74 -5.31
N VAL A 101 -4.77 7.38 -4.05
CA VAL A 101 -5.95 6.58 -3.66
C VAL A 101 -7.22 7.43 -3.73
N TYR A 102 -7.12 8.68 -3.31
CA TYR A 102 -8.24 9.61 -3.26
C TYR A 102 -8.01 10.79 -4.20
N GLU A 103 -9.08 11.22 -4.85
CA GLU A 103 -9.12 12.38 -5.72
C GLU A 103 -10.23 13.34 -5.27
N PRO A 104 -10.03 14.67 -5.41
CA PRO A 104 -11.12 15.62 -5.27
C PRO A 104 -12.16 15.40 -6.37
N SER A 105 -13.43 15.34 -6.00
CA SER A 105 -14.53 15.18 -6.95
C SER A 105 -15.71 16.10 -6.65
N GLN A 106 -16.51 16.38 -7.69
CA GLN A 106 -17.82 17.02 -7.59
C GLN A 106 -18.85 16.00 -8.06
N ALA A 107 -19.49 15.30 -7.11
CA ALA A 107 -20.39 14.20 -7.39
C ALA A 107 -21.79 14.47 -6.84
N SER A 108 -22.81 13.94 -7.52
CA SER A 108 -24.19 13.91 -7.03
C SER A 108 -24.39 12.92 -5.87
N TYR A 109 -23.44 12.01 -5.65
CA TYR A 109 -23.43 11.05 -4.56
C TYR A 109 -22.55 11.53 -3.41
N ARG A 110 -23.07 11.46 -2.19
CA ARG A 110 -22.29 11.67 -0.96
C ARG A 110 -22.82 10.78 0.15
N SER A 111 -22.04 9.75 0.50
CA SER A 111 -22.35 8.86 1.63
C SER A 111 -21.68 9.33 2.92
N ARG A 112 -22.26 8.96 4.06
CA ARG A 112 -21.61 9.16 5.36
C ARG A 112 -20.37 8.26 5.47
N TRP A 113 -19.38 8.75 6.18
CA TRP A 113 -18.24 7.96 6.61
C TRP A 113 -17.91 8.26 8.08
N PHE A 114 -17.24 7.31 8.73
CA PHE A 114 -16.73 7.45 10.08
C PHE A 114 -15.31 6.90 10.14
N TRP A 115 -14.53 7.42 11.07
CA TRP A 115 -13.16 7.03 11.29
C TRP A 115 -13.08 5.86 12.27
N VAL A 116 -12.22 4.88 11.96
CA VAL A 116 -11.89 3.78 12.87
C VAL A 116 -10.38 3.71 13.01
N LYS A 117 -9.89 3.91 14.23
CA LYS A 117 -8.48 3.73 14.55
C LYS A 117 -8.16 2.23 14.52
N LYS A 118 -7.29 1.82 13.60
CA LYS A 118 -6.73 0.48 13.61
C LYS A 118 -5.76 0.36 14.80
N LYS A 119 -5.77 -0.80 15.46
CA LYS A 119 -4.71 -1.14 16.41
C LYS A 119 -3.42 -1.34 15.61
N SER A 120 -2.28 -0.89 16.14
CA SER A 120 -0.99 -1.34 15.64
C SER A 120 -0.93 -2.85 15.84
N GLY A 121 -0.77 -3.59 14.75
CA GLY A 121 -0.46 -5.01 14.79
C GLY A 121 0.91 -5.26 15.41
#